data_AF-A0AAD6MSM3-F1
#
_entry.id   AF-A0AAD6MSM3-F1
#
_cell.length_a   1.000
_cell.length_b   1.000
_cell.length_c   1.000
_cell.angle_alpha   90.00
_cell.angle_beta   90.00
_cell.angle_gamma   90.00
#
_symmetry.space_group_name_H-M   'P 1'
#
loop_
_entity.id
_entity.type
_entity.pdbx_description
1 polymer ?
#
loop_
_entity_poly.entity_id
_entity_poly.type
_entity_poly.pdbx_seq_one_letter_code
_entity_poly.pdbx_strand_id
1 'polypeptide(L)'
;HIFIKSFTKVPKELFRMTTGGPIRRKAHPSPDRPQRKFDILASAGKVQPKALDPDSYGWPNGASIRPNGAGQQRIVHSYTGPSVSIYSIPEEKCIGIPLPSDLLIVHEFGDHYSLQPRREMTVEGNNIGYGLRYKGR
;
A
#
# COMPACT_ATOMS: atom_id res chain seq x y z
N HIS A 1 0.36 -11.96 17.66
CA HIS A 1 1.45 -11.12 17.13
C HIS A 1 1.30 -10.96 15.63
N ILE A 2 1.28 -9.73 15.12
CA ILE A 2 1.36 -9.47 13.69
C ILE A 2 2.82 -9.72 13.30
N PHE A 3 3.07 -10.62 12.35
CA PHE A 3 4.43 -10.87 11.86
C PHE A 3 4.79 -9.78 10.86
N ILE A 4 5.59 -8.81 11.28
CA ILE A 4 5.96 -7.67 10.45
C ILE A 4 7.36 -7.90 9.91
N LYS A 5 7.46 -8.04 8.58
CA LYS A 5 8.74 -8.02 7.88
C LYS A 5 8.77 -6.86 6.90
N SER A 6 9.77 -6.00 7.01
CA SER A 6 9.96 -4.84 6.14
C SER A 6 11.00 -5.11 5.05
N PHE A 7 10.78 -4.52 3.88
CA PHE A 7 11.64 -4.66 2.70
C PHE A 7 11.89 -3.31 2.08
N THR A 8 13.17 -3.03 1.78
CA THR A 8 13.61 -1.79 1.11
C THR A 8 13.83 -2.00 -0.40
N LYS A 9 13.64 -3.24 -0.84
CA LYS A 9 13.66 -3.69 -2.23
C LYS A 9 12.36 -4.44 -2.47
N VAL A 10 11.88 -4.45 -3.71
CA VAL A 10 10.67 -5.22 -4.04
C VAL A 10 10.96 -6.72 -3.81
N PRO A 11 10.20 -7.40 -2.93
CA PRO A 11 10.52 -8.77 -2.52
C PRO A 11 10.03 -9.82 -3.53
N LYS A 12 9.00 -9.47 -4.31
CA LYS A 12 8.37 -10.34 -5.32
C LYS A 12 7.42 -9.53 -6.19
N GLU A 13 6.85 -10.16 -7.21
CA GLU A 13 5.75 -9.58 -7.96
C GLU A 13 4.55 -9.29 -7.04
N LEU A 14 4.05 -8.06 -7.10
CA LEU A 14 2.99 -7.57 -6.25
C LEU A 14 1.97 -6.78 -7.08
N PHE A 15 0.71 -6.93 -6.72
CA PHE A 15 -0.44 -6.38 -7.42
C PHE A 15 -1.25 -5.49 -6.49
N ARG A 16 -1.63 -4.31 -6.99
CA ARG A 16 -2.59 -3.42 -6.34
C ARG A 16 -3.89 -3.42 -7.11
N MET A 17 -4.96 -3.85 -6.46
CA MET A 17 -6.31 -3.59 -6.94
C MET A 17 -6.75 -2.18 -6.54
N THR A 18 -7.20 -1.38 -7.50
CA THR A 18 -7.75 -0.04 -7.28
C THR A 18 -9.14 0.04 -7.89
N THR A 19 -10.06 0.68 -7.19
CA THR A 19 -11.43 0.94 -7.66
C THR A 19 -11.63 2.43 -7.86
N GLY A 20 -12.21 2.81 -9.00
CA GLY A 20 -12.36 4.22 -9.42
C GLY A 20 -11.18 4.73 -10.26
N GLY A 21 -11.07 6.06 -10.41
CA GLY A 21 -10.09 6.76 -11.24
C GLY A 21 -8.61 6.57 -10.83
N PRO A 22 -7.69 7.47 -11.23
CA PRO A 22 -6.24 7.25 -11.09
C PRO A 22 -5.82 6.92 -9.65
N ILE A 23 -4.74 6.14 -9.50
CA ILE A 23 -4.22 5.71 -8.19
C ILE A 23 -4.01 6.93 -7.30
N ARG A 24 -4.85 7.07 -6.28
CA ARG A 24 -4.68 8.03 -5.19
C ARG A 24 -4.71 7.25 -3.89
N ARG A 25 -3.70 7.44 -3.04
CA ARG A 25 -3.72 6.87 -1.69
C ARG A 25 -4.82 7.56 -0.90
N LYS A 26 -5.70 6.78 -0.28
CA LYS A 26 -6.83 7.29 0.50
C LYS A 26 -6.38 7.52 1.93
N ALA A 27 -5.85 8.70 2.22
CA ALA A 27 -5.52 9.12 3.59
C ALA A 27 -6.78 9.60 4.33
N HIS A 28 -6.87 9.30 5.62
CA HIS A 28 -7.95 9.80 6.48
C HIS A 28 -7.37 10.43 7.76
N PRO A 29 -7.92 11.54 8.25
CA PRO A 29 -7.54 12.08 9.56
C PRO A 29 -7.79 11.07 10.69
N SER A 30 -6.81 10.92 11.56
CA SER A 30 -6.87 10.18 12.83
C SER A 30 -7.50 11.07 13.93
N PRO A 31 -8.20 10.51 14.94
CA PRO A 31 -8.42 9.09 15.24
C PRO A 31 -9.53 8.43 14.42
N ASP A 32 -10.32 9.22 13.68
CA ASP A 32 -11.53 8.73 13.02
C ASP A 32 -11.23 7.71 11.92
N ARG A 33 -11.92 6.57 11.99
CA ARG A 33 -11.86 5.51 10.98
C ARG A 33 -13.14 5.56 10.16
N PRO A 34 -13.08 5.90 8.88
CA PRO A 34 -14.29 5.98 8.07
C PRO A 34 -14.79 4.58 7.72
N GLN A 35 -16.09 4.45 7.45
CA GLN A 35 -16.68 3.19 6.99
C GLN A 35 -16.27 2.82 5.55
N ARG A 36 -15.80 3.79 4.75
CA ARG A 36 -15.27 3.55 3.39
C ARG A 36 -13.84 3.02 3.44
N LYS A 37 -13.39 2.33 2.38
CA LYS A 37 -11.99 1.86 2.26
C LYS A 37 -10.99 3.03 2.25
N PHE A 38 -9.95 2.93 3.07
CA PHE A 38 -8.83 3.87 3.17
C PHE A 38 -7.51 3.11 3.31
N ASP A 39 -6.40 3.74 2.93
CA ASP A 39 -5.06 3.13 2.98
C ASP A 39 -4.28 3.53 4.25
N ILE A 40 -4.48 4.77 4.73
CA ILE A 40 -3.59 5.38 5.74
C ILE A 40 -4.39 6.27 6.71
N LEU A 41 -4.00 6.24 7.99
CA LEU A 41 -4.40 7.24 8.99
C LEU A 41 -3.32 8.32 9.12
N ALA A 42 -3.71 9.58 9.01
CA ALA A 42 -2.83 10.73 9.16
C ALA A 42 -3.11 11.45 10.49
N SER A 43 -2.05 11.75 11.25
CA SER A 43 -2.12 12.55 12.47
C SER A 43 -1.50 13.92 12.21
N ALA A 44 -2.20 15.00 12.56
CA ALA A 44 -1.76 16.37 12.29
C ALA A 44 -1.33 16.62 10.82
N GLY A 45 -2.06 16.02 9.86
CA GLY A 45 -1.75 16.13 8.43
C GLY A 45 -0.53 15.31 7.98
N LYS A 46 0.03 14.47 8.84
CA LYS A 46 1.23 13.67 8.57
C LYS A 46 0.98 12.18 8.70
N VAL A 47 1.68 11.40 7.88
CA VAL A 47 1.75 9.95 7.98
C VAL A 47 3.02 9.55 8.72
N GLN A 48 2.88 8.63 9.67
CA GLN A 48 3.99 8.13 10.48
C GLN A 48 4.55 6.82 9.90
N PRO A 49 5.87 6.56 10.02
CA PRO A 49 6.49 5.33 9.54
C PRO A 49 6.30 4.17 10.54
N LYS A 50 5.05 3.82 10.83
CA LYS A 50 4.69 2.86 11.89
C LYS A 50 5.32 1.48 11.73
N ALA A 51 5.66 1.08 10.51
CA ALA A 51 6.29 -0.21 10.24
C ALA A 51 7.75 -0.33 10.70
N LEU A 52 8.37 0.77 11.13
CA LEU A 52 9.72 0.74 11.71
C LEU A 52 9.73 0.33 13.19
N ASP A 53 8.59 0.37 13.86
CA ASP A 53 8.43 -0.02 15.25
C ASP A 53 7.32 -1.08 15.35
N PRO A 54 7.67 -2.38 15.42
CA PRO A 54 6.70 -3.47 15.51
C PRO A 54 5.80 -3.38 16.75
N ASP A 55 6.29 -2.82 17.86
CA ASP A 55 5.56 -2.76 19.13
C ASP A 55 4.45 -1.71 19.09
N SER A 56 4.63 -0.65 18.29
CA SER A 56 3.62 0.41 18.08
C SER A 56 2.85 0.27 16.77
N TYR A 57 3.03 -0.83 16.04
CA TYR A 57 2.42 -0.99 14.72
C TYR A 57 0.89 -1.02 14.77
N GLY A 58 0.27 -0.01 14.16
CA GLY A 58 -1.18 0.11 14.01
C GLY A 58 -1.62 0.20 12.55
N TRP A 59 -2.41 -0.76 12.08
CA TRP A 59 -3.02 -0.77 10.74
C TRP A 59 -4.27 0.14 10.65
N PRO A 60 -4.60 0.66 9.46
CA PRO A 60 -3.83 0.61 8.21
C PRO A 60 -2.78 1.74 8.11
N ASN A 61 -1.64 1.45 7.51
CA ASN A 61 -0.54 2.40 7.33
C ASN A 61 0.08 2.36 5.92
N GLY A 62 -0.67 1.87 4.93
CA GLY A 62 -0.13 1.68 3.59
C GLY A 62 -1.12 1.24 2.54
N ALA A 63 -0.67 1.37 1.30
CA ALA A 63 -1.40 0.88 0.15
C ALA A 63 -1.31 -0.66 0.09
N SER A 64 -2.45 -1.33 0.22
CA SER A 64 -2.54 -2.80 0.09
C SER A 64 -2.03 -3.26 -1.29
N ILE A 65 -1.14 -4.25 -1.26
CA ILE A 65 -0.59 -4.97 -2.42
C ILE A 65 -0.49 -6.46 -2.08
N ARG A 66 -0.66 -7.35 -3.05
CA ARG A 66 -0.61 -8.81 -2.83
C ARG A 66 0.05 -9.53 -4.00
N PRO A 67 0.70 -10.67 -3.80
CA PRO A 67 1.13 -11.51 -4.91
C PRO A 67 -0.07 -12.05 -5.69
N ASN A 68 0.14 -12.53 -6.92
CA ASN A 68 -0.89 -13.24 -7.68
C ASN A 68 -1.11 -14.65 -7.09
N GLY A 69 -1.83 -14.72 -5.97
CA GLY A 69 -2.21 -15.96 -5.30
C GLY A 69 -3.71 -16.02 -5.00
N ALA A 70 -4.14 -17.09 -4.34
CA ALA A 70 -5.54 -17.36 -4.05
C ALA A 70 -6.26 -16.23 -3.30
N GLY A 71 -5.57 -15.49 -2.43
CA GLY A 71 -6.15 -14.33 -1.72
C GLY A 71 -6.45 -13.17 -2.67
N GLN A 72 -5.47 -12.74 -3.46
CA GLN A 72 -5.65 -11.71 -4.49
C GLN A 72 -6.71 -12.11 -5.52
N GLN A 73 -6.67 -13.33 -6.04
CA GLN A 73 -7.65 -13.82 -7.00
C GLN A 73 -9.06 -13.79 -6.42
N ARG A 74 -9.26 -14.25 -5.19
CA ARG A 74 -10.57 -14.19 -4.52
C ARG A 74 -11.10 -12.76 -4.40
N ILE A 75 -10.24 -11.79 -4.09
CA ILE A 75 -10.63 -10.38 -4.01
C ILE A 75 -11.09 -9.87 -5.38
N VAL A 76 -10.39 -10.26 -6.46
CA VAL A 76 -10.77 -9.91 -7.83
C VAL A 76 -12.10 -10.57 -8.23
N HIS A 77 -12.25 -11.88 -8.00
CA HIS A 77 -13.45 -12.64 -8.36
C HIS A 77 -14.70 -12.22 -7.57
N SER A 78 -14.53 -11.73 -6.33
CA SER A 78 -15.63 -11.24 -5.50
C SER A 78 -15.98 -9.77 -5.75
N TYR A 79 -15.26 -9.07 -6.63
CA TYR A 79 -15.53 -7.68 -6.92
C TYR A 79 -16.75 -7.52 -7.85
N THR A 80 -17.76 -6.82 -7.36
CA THR A 80 -19.04 -6.57 -8.07
C THR A 80 -19.22 -5.12 -8.50
N GLY A 81 -18.21 -4.27 -8.30
CA GLY A 81 -18.30 -2.86 -8.63
C GLY A 81 -18.10 -2.57 -10.13
N PRO A 82 -18.39 -1.34 -10.57
CA PRO A 82 -18.50 -1.01 -12.00
C PRO A 82 -17.16 -1.00 -12.73
N SER A 83 -16.04 -0.81 -12.03
CA SER A 83 -14.70 -0.81 -12.64
C SER A 83 -13.60 -1.10 -11.63
N VAL A 84 -12.63 -1.90 -12.05
CA VAL A 84 -11.43 -2.20 -11.30
C VAL A 84 -10.21 -2.07 -12.21
N SER A 85 -9.15 -1.45 -11.69
CA SER A 85 -7.83 -1.48 -12.30
C SER A 85 -6.89 -2.29 -11.42
N ILE A 86 -6.13 -3.19 -12.02
CA ILE A 86 -5.10 -3.97 -11.35
C ILE A 86 -3.76 -3.50 -11.86
N TYR A 87 -2.92 -2.99 -10.97
CA TYR A 87 -1.57 -2.55 -11.27
C TYR A 87 -0.58 -3.59 -10.76
N SER A 88 0.40 -3.96 -11.57
CA SER A 88 1.49 -4.84 -11.15
C SER A 88 2.79 -4.06 -10.95
N ILE A 89 3.61 -4.57 -10.05
CA ILE A 89 5.05 -4.32 -9.97
C ILE A 89 5.71 -5.55 -10.61
N PRO A 90 5.99 -5.54 -11.93
CA PRO A 90 6.34 -6.74 -12.69
C PRO A 90 7.65 -7.37 -12.21
N GLU A 91 7.65 -8.70 -12.14
CA GLU A 91 8.75 -9.51 -11.61
C GLU A 91 10.09 -9.19 -12.30
N GLU A 92 10.08 -9.26 -13.63
CA GLU A 92 11.26 -9.14 -14.49
C GLU A 92 11.87 -7.73 -14.49
N LYS A 93 11.15 -6.73 -13.98
CA LYS A 93 11.61 -5.34 -13.93
C LYS A 93 11.87 -4.83 -12.53
N CYS A 94 11.36 -5.49 -11.50
CA CYS A 94 11.26 -4.85 -10.19
C CYS A 94 11.78 -5.69 -9.03
N ILE A 95 11.86 -7.02 -9.09
CA ILE A 95 12.43 -7.79 -7.96
C ILE A 95 13.87 -7.36 -7.69
N GLY A 96 14.16 -7.07 -6.42
CA GLY A 96 15.49 -6.60 -6.00
C GLY A 96 15.77 -5.13 -6.32
N ILE A 97 14.90 -4.45 -7.07
CA ILE A 97 15.02 -3.01 -7.31
C ILE A 97 14.78 -2.25 -5.99
N PRO A 98 15.68 -1.32 -5.62
CA PRO A 98 15.48 -0.45 -4.48
C PRO A 98 14.19 0.35 -4.61
N LEU A 99 13.41 0.37 -3.53
CA LEU A 99 12.32 1.33 -3.41
C LEU A 99 12.91 2.74 -3.25
N PRO A 100 12.15 3.80 -3.58
CA PRO A 100 12.46 5.14 -3.12
C PRO A 100 12.81 5.14 -1.63
N SER A 101 13.81 5.92 -1.23
CA SER A 101 14.42 5.86 0.12
C SER A 101 13.43 6.16 1.26
N ASP A 102 12.29 6.72 0.93
CA ASP A 102 11.22 7.10 1.83
C ASP A 102 10.02 6.15 1.82
N LEU A 103 10.14 5.03 1.11
CA LEU A 103 9.17 3.95 1.07
C LEU A 103 9.78 2.61 1.51
N LEU A 104 8.92 1.75 2.02
CA LEU A 104 9.22 0.35 2.29
C LEU A 104 7.98 -0.50 2.02
N ILE A 105 8.18 -1.77 1.70
CA ILE A 105 7.12 -2.76 1.63
C ILE A 105 7.09 -3.51 2.96
N VAL A 106 5.90 -3.69 3.51
CA VAL A 106 5.66 -4.47 4.73
C VAL A 106 4.90 -5.71 4.38
N HIS A 107 5.38 -6.87 4.83
CA HIS A 107 4.59 -8.09 4.93
C HIS A 107 3.95 -8.12 6.32
N GLU A 108 2.62 -8.14 6.38
CA GLU A 108 1.87 -8.00 7.64
C GLU A 108 1.33 -9.35 8.14
N PHE A 109 0.64 -10.09 7.27
CA PHE A 109 0.12 -11.43 7.57
C PHE A 109 -0.31 -12.15 6.29
N GLY A 110 -0.21 -13.48 6.26
CA GLY A 110 -0.66 -14.28 5.11
C GLY A 110 -0.01 -13.83 3.80
N ASP A 111 -0.82 -13.48 2.81
CA ASP A 111 -0.37 -12.91 1.52
C ASP A 111 -0.48 -11.37 1.47
N HIS A 112 -0.78 -10.71 2.59
CA HIS A 112 -1.00 -9.27 2.62
C HIS A 112 0.32 -8.51 2.78
N TYR A 113 0.61 -7.68 1.78
CA TYR A 113 1.68 -6.71 1.81
C TYR A 113 1.09 -5.29 1.75
N SER A 114 1.86 -4.31 2.19
CA SER A 114 1.49 -2.91 2.04
C SER A 114 2.71 -2.05 1.74
N LEU A 115 2.54 -1.09 0.82
CA LEU A 115 3.55 -0.08 0.54
C LEU A 115 3.38 1.08 1.53
N GLN A 116 4.36 1.29 2.40
CA GLN A 116 4.29 2.22 3.54
C GLN A 116 5.39 3.29 3.50
N PRO A 117 5.20 4.43 4.17
CA PRO A 117 6.27 5.38 4.43
C PRO A 117 7.37 4.79 5.31
N ARG A 118 8.61 5.13 4.98
CA ARG A 118 9.82 4.86 5.79
C ARG A 118 10.21 6.03 6.68
N ARG A 119 9.63 7.20 6.46
CA ARG A 119 9.81 8.39 7.29
C ARG A 119 8.47 9.10 7.45
N GLU A 120 8.43 10.06 8.36
CA GLU A 120 7.30 10.98 8.47
C GLU A 120 7.10 11.74 7.14
N MET A 121 5.84 11.92 6.75
CA MET A 121 5.47 12.58 5.50
C MET A 121 4.21 13.41 5.60
N THR A 122 4.17 14.57 4.93
CA THR A 122 2.96 15.37 4.79
C THR A 122 1.98 14.73 3.81
N VAL A 123 0.69 14.78 4.14
CA VAL A 123 -0.41 14.48 3.22
C VAL A 123 -0.81 15.77 2.52
N GLU A 124 -0.10 16.16 1.45
CA GLU A 124 -0.54 17.30 0.63
C GLU A 124 -1.78 16.92 -0.21
N GLY A 125 -2.86 17.69 -0.08
CA GLY A 125 -4.03 17.66 -0.97
C GLY A 125 -4.51 16.26 -1.40
N ASN A 126 -5.06 15.46 -0.47
CA ASN A 126 -5.64 14.13 -0.74
C ASN A 126 -4.73 13.11 -1.47
N ASN A 127 -3.44 13.43 -1.64
CA ASN A 127 -2.50 12.67 -2.45
C ASN A 127 -1.19 12.55 -1.69
N ILE A 128 -0.91 11.35 -1.18
CA ILE A 128 0.47 11.05 -0.80
C ILE A 128 1.21 10.83 -2.12
N GLY A 129 1.82 11.90 -2.63
CA GLY A 129 2.46 11.99 -3.93
C GLY A 129 3.69 11.09 -4.00
N TYR A 130 3.47 9.81 -4.30
CA TYR A 130 4.49 8.94 -4.85
C TYR A 130 4.10 8.60 -6.26
N GLY A 131 4.81 9.18 -7.22
CA GLY A 131 4.66 8.93 -8.64
C GLY A 131 4.97 7.48 -9.01
N LEU A 132 4.07 6.54 -8.68
CA LEU A 132 3.96 5.28 -9.41
C LEU A 132 3.00 5.50 -10.57
N ARG A 133 3.39 6.37 -11.52
CA ARG A 133 2.78 6.37 -12.85
C ARG A 133 3.44 5.24 -13.64
N TYR A 134 2.85 4.04 -13.59
CA TYR A 134 3.13 3.06 -14.64
C TYR A 134 2.48 3.57 -15.93
N LYS A 135 3.28 4.16 -16.81
CA LYS A 135 2.91 4.34 -18.22
C LYS A 135 3.14 3.01 -18.92
N GLY A 136 2.12 2.16 -18.93
CA GLY A 136 2.02 1.10 -19.94
C GLY A 136 1.72 1.75 -21.29
N ARG A 137 2.43 1.31 -22.34
CA ARG A 137 2.06 1.60 -23.73
C ARG A 137 0.71 0.99 -24.06
#